data_AF-A0A7L4HH63-F1
#
_entry.id   AF-A0A7L4HH63-F1
#
_cell.length_a   1.000
_cell.length_b   1.000
_cell.length_c   1.000
_cell.angle_alpha   90.00
_cell.angle_beta   90.00
_cell.angle_gamma   90.00
#
_symmetry.space_group_name_H-M   'P 1'
#
loop_
_entity.id
_entity.type
_entity.pdbx_description
1 polymer ?
#
loop_
_entity_poly.entity_id
_entity_poly.type
_entity_poly.pdbx_seq_one_letter_code
_entity_poly.pdbx_strand_id
1 'polypeptide(L)' 'PCPPPKGHEEVGVVSLKHLYEVALVKLGDPGVEARGTPLPKLVGSLVGSARSLGLRVVPRWVTPPD' A
#
# COMPACT_ATOMS: atom_id res chain seq x y z
N PRO A 1 20.40 7.87 -27.80
CA PRO A 1 19.28 7.09 -27.24
C PRO A 1 19.48 6.87 -25.74
N CYS A 2 18.64 7.50 -24.91
CA CYS A 2 18.62 7.24 -23.47
C CYS A 2 18.16 5.79 -23.24
N PRO A 3 18.76 5.04 -22.30
CA PRO A 3 18.23 3.73 -21.96
C PRO A 3 16.78 3.88 -21.49
N PRO A 4 15.89 2.92 -21.82
CA PRO A 4 14.53 2.94 -21.28
C PRO A 4 14.61 2.99 -19.75
N PRO A 5 13.72 3.74 -19.07
CA PRO A 5 13.68 3.70 -17.61
C PRO A 5 13.56 2.23 -17.20
N LYS A 6 14.44 1.77 -16.30
CA LYS A 6 14.34 0.43 -15.73
C LYS A 6 12.93 0.31 -15.17
N GLY A 7 12.07 -0.43 -15.87
CA GLY A 7 10.67 -0.58 -15.49
C GLY A 7 10.63 -1.01 -14.03
N HIS A 8 9.80 -0.33 -13.23
CA HIS A 8 9.65 -0.53 -11.79
C HIS A 8 9.84 -2.00 -11.41
N GLU A 9 11.04 -2.32 -10.90
CA GLU A 9 11.29 -3.61 -10.31
C GLU A 9 10.40 -3.68 -9.07
N GLU A 10 9.63 -4.77 -8.94
CA GLU A 10 8.75 -4.97 -7.80
C GLU A 10 9.62 -4.99 -6.54
N VAL A 11 9.58 -3.91 -5.75
CA VAL A 11 10.47 -3.75 -4.59
C VAL A 11 10.05 -4.61 -3.40
N GLY A 12 8.85 -5.20 -3.48
CA GLY A 12 8.33 -6.12 -2.48
C GLY A 12 6.84 -6.40 -2.62
N VAL A 13 6.36 -7.34 -1.80
CA VAL A 13 4.95 -7.74 -1.72
C VAL A 13 4.36 -7.24 -0.41
N VAL A 14 3.10 -6.82 -0.43
CA VAL A 14 2.31 -6.50 0.77
C VAL A 14 0.90 -7.07 0.64
N SER A 15 0.27 -7.43 1.76
CA SER A 15 -1.10 -7.93 1.76
C SER A 15 -2.13 -6.85 2.11
N LEU A 16 -3.40 -7.06 1.76
CA LEU A 16 -4.49 -6.19 2.21
C LEU A 16 -4.59 -6.10 3.74
N LYS A 17 -4.22 -7.17 4.47
CA LYS A 17 -4.16 -7.16 5.93
C LYS A 17 -3.16 -6.12 6.43
N HIS A 18 -1.96 -6.08 5.85
CA HIS A 18 -0.93 -5.10 6.23
C HIS A 18 -1.40 -3.67 5.98
N LEU A 19 -2.04 -3.40 4.84
CA LEU A 19 -2.56 -2.07 4.53
C LEU A 19 -3.71 -1.67 5.47
N TYR A 20 -4.54 -2.63 5.88
CA TYR A 20 -5.61 -2.40 6.85
C TYR A 20 -5.04 -2.03 8.23
N GLU A 21 -4.02 -2.74 8.71
CA GLU A 21 -3.36 -2.44 9.99
C GLU A 21 -2.70 -1.05 9.96
N VAL A 22 -2.04 -0.68 8.86
CA VAL A 22 -1.52 0.69 8.68
C VAL A 22 -2.64 1.72 8.68
N ALA A 23 -3.77 1.44 8.02
CA ALA A 23 -4.90 2.34 7.98
C ALA A 23 -5.53 2.56 9.37
N LEU A 24 -5.62 1.51 10.20
CA LEU A 24 -6.11 1.62 11.58
C LEU A 24 -5.23 2.54 12.42
N VAL A 25 -3.90 2.42 12.33
CA VAL A 25 -2.98 3.33 13.02
C VAL A 25 -3.12 4.75 12.47
N LYS A 26 -3.24 4.90 11.14
CA LYS A 26 -3.35 6.20 10.48
C LYS A 26 -4.69 6.91 10.71
N LEU A 27 -5.74 6.23 11.19
CA LEU A 27 -6.98 6.90 11.59
C LEU A 27 -6.78 7.86 12.76
N GLY A 28 -5.83 7.58 13.66
CA GLY A 28 -5.47 8.49 14.77
C GLY A 28 -4.52 9.62 14.36
N ASP A 29 -4.18 9.74 13.08
CA ASP A 29 -3.38 10.85 12.58
C ASP A 29 -4.25 12.12 12.51
N PRO A 30 -3.81 13.26 13.09
CA PRO A 30 -4.62 14.49 13.13
C PRO A 30 -5.10 14.96 11.76
N GLY A 31 -4.29 14.77 10.70
CA GLY A 31 -4.66 15.17 9.34
C GLY A 31 -5.71 14.26 8.70
N VAL A 32 -5.76 12.99 9.12
CA VAL A 32 -6.76 12.01 8.67
C VAL A 32 -8.05 12.17 9.47
N GLU A 33 -7.94 12.35 10.79
CA GLU A 33 -9.05 12.59 11.69
C GLU A 33 -9.80 13.87 11.32
N ALA A 34 -9.08 14.99 11.12
CA ALA A 34 -9.68 16.26 10.70
C ALA A 34 -10.41 16.17 9.35
N ARG A 35 -10.00 15.26 8.46
CA ARG A 35 -10.68 15.00 7.19
C ARG A 35 -11.89 14.06 7.31
N GLY A 36 -12.07 13.36 8.42
CA GLY A 36 -13.13 12.37 8.61
C GLY A 36 -13.09 11.26 7.56
N THR A 37 -11.89 10.85 7.12
CA THR A 37 -11.77 9.88 6.02
C THR A 37 -12.16 8.48 6.51
N PRO A 38 -13.13 7.80 5.90
CA PRO A 38 -13.54 6.47 6.33
C PRO A 38 -12.46 5.43 5.98
N LEU A 39 -12.34 4.40 6.82
CA LEU A 39 -11.31 3.37 6.72
C LEU A 39 -11.17 2.73 5.33
N PRO A 40 -12.25 2.36 4.60
CA PRO A 40 -12.12 1.80 3.25
C PRO A 40 -11.47 2.75 2.25
N LYS A 41 -11.73 4.06 2.38
CA LYS A 41 -11.14 5.10 1.52
C LYS A 41 -9.67 5.33 1.83
N LEU A 42 -9.30 5.22 3.10
CA LEU A 42 -7.91 5.28 3.55
C LEU A 42 -7.11 4.07 3.06
N VAL A 43 -7.66 2.86 3.18
CA VAL A 43 -7.05 1.64 2.64
C VAL A 43 -6.89 1.74 1.11
N GLY A 44 -7.91 2.22 0.39
CA GLY A 44 -7.81 2.43 -1.06
C GLY A 44 -6.70 3.42 -1.44
N SER A 45 -6.52 4.49 -0.67
CA SER A 45 -5.41 5.42 -0.87
C SER A 45 -4.05 4.77 -0.63
N LEU A 46 -3.92 3.95 0.43
CA LEU A 46 -2.70 3.20 0.72
C LEU A 46 -2.37 2.16 -0.36
N VAL A 47 -3.38 1.53 -0.97
CA VAL A 47 -3.18 0.65 -2.15
C VAL A 47 -2.57 1.44 -3.30
N GLY A 48 -3.08 2.65 -3.57
CA GLY A 48 -2.52 3.55 -4.57
C GLY A 48 -1.07 3.93 -4.27
N SER A 49 -0.77 4.32 -3.03
CA SER A 49 0.58 4.63 -2.58
C SER A 49 1.53 3.44 -2.72
N ALA A 50 1.11 2.24 -2.31
CA ALA A 50 1.92 1.03 -2.42
C ALA A 50 2.27 0.73 -3.89
N ARG A 51 1.30 0.82 -4.80
CA ARG A 51 1.54 0.63 -6.25
C ARG A 51 2.49 1.68 -6.82
N SER A 52 2.36 2.94 -6.38
CA SER A 52 3.27 4.02 -6.80
C SER A 52 4.70 3.81 -6.31
N LEU A 53 4.90 3.10 -5.19
CA LEU A 53 6.19 2.73 -4.64
C LEU A 53 6.79 1.46 -5.28
N GLY A 54 6.08 0.81 -6.21
CA GLY A 54 6.52 -0.45 -6.81
C GLY A 54 6.21 -1.69 -5.96
N LEU A 55 5.32 -1.59 -4.97
CA LEU A 55 4.88 -2.73 -4.17
C LEU A 55 3.72 -3.45 -4.85
N ARG A 56 3.78 -4.79 -4.85
CA ARG A 56 2.66 -5.62 -5.27
C ARG A 56 1.72 -5.88 -4.10
N VAL A 57 0.47 -5.46 -4.26
CA VAL A 57 -0.59 -5.70 -3.28
C VAL A 57 -1.29 -7.02 -3.60
N VAL A 58 -1.22 -7.99 -2.68
CA VAL A 58 -1.92 -9.28 -2.79
C VAL A 58 -3.10 -9.37 -1.81
N PRO A 59 -4.19 -10.08 -2.16
CA PRO A 59 -5.35 -10.22 -1.26
C PRO A 59 -5.00 -10.91 0.06
N ARG A 60 -4.16 -11.95 0.00
CA ARG A 60 -3.71 -12.75 1.14
C ARG A 60 -2.20 -12.91 1.06
N TRP A 61 -1.52 -12.78 2.19
CA TRP A 61 -0.11 -13.14 2.29
C TRP A 61 0.03 -14.66 2.17
N VAL A 62 0.80 -15.10 1.18
CA VAL A 62 1.22 -16.50 1.06
C VAL A 62 2.73 -16.47 1.16
N THR A 63 3.27 -17.07 2.21
CA THR A 63 4.71 -17.31 2.30
C THR A 63 5.08 -18.24 1.15
N PRO A 64 6.09 -17.93 0.33
CA PRO A 64 6.58 -18.90 -0.65
C PRO A 64 7.02 -20.17 0.09
N PRO A 65 6.78 -21.37 -0.47
CA PRO A 65 7.38 -22.57 0.08
C PRO A 65 8.91 -22.46 -0.02
N ASP A 66 9.60 -22.81 1.06
CA ASP A 66 11.06 -22.96 1.14
C ASP A 66 11.58 -23.94 0.07
#